data_AF-A0A442G408-F1
#
_entry.id   AF-A0A442G408-F1
#
_cell.length_a   1.000
_cell.length_b   1.000
_cell.length_c   1.000
_cell.angle_alpha   90.00
_cell.angle_beta   90.00
_cell.angle_gamma   90.00
#
_symmetry.space_group_name_H-M   'P 1'
#
loop_
_entity.id
_entity.type
_entity.pdbx_description
1 polymer ?
#
loop_
_entity_poly.entity_id
_entity_poly.type
_entity_poly.pdbx_seq_one_letter_code
_entity_poly.pdbx_strand_id
1 'polypeptide(L)'
;MFRIAGLAALALLVTLTAASAERRVALVLGNSQYQHAAPLANPARDGQAMADRLKDLGFEVVSGFDLTKQQTQATVAQFAKQVRGADIALFFYAGHGLQVAGKNYLLPVDAALEDETSLDFEAVSVDFVLRQMSRETSIRLVFLDACRDNPLADVLAKSAGIKGASSGLAEIPIENGGAGTLVAFAASPNQLAYDGSGDHSPFTTALLQHIGEANVSVTEAMNRVTSDVFKATAGKQRPWINVSLTTEVVLHKVDLNAPLIVGEASAPQAEAGSETRNTGPASAQTDDQLALNALREKIPKLATDGPILFDRPVKFGDPAIDGKSIAQLIKGEPLFSPVEGLDKSVWQGKHCDGCHEWNEARLCEQAKNFAANDVSVLRLQHPLGTRFKVALARWAQGGCK
;
A
#
# COMPACT_ATOMS: atom_id res chain seq x y z
N MET A 1 -60.36 -27.06 -12.37
CA MET A 1 -59.77 -27.20 -11.02
C MET A 1 -58.70 -28.29 -11.08
N PHE A 2 -57.60 -28.12 -10.32
CA PHE A 2 -56.38 -28.97 -10.23
C PHE A 2 -55.32 -28.70 -11.32
N ARG A 3 -54.55 -27.62 -11.17
CA ARG A 3 -53.25 -27.52 -10.43
C ARG A 3 -52.08 -28.17 -11.17
N ILE A 4 -51.59 -27.43 -12.16
CA ILE A 4 -50.20 -27.48 -12.66
C ILE A 4 -49.34 -26.93 -11.51
N ALA A 5 -48.89 -27.81 -10.61
CA ALA A 5 -48.04 -27.46 -9.48
C ALA A 5 -46.92 -28.50 -9.40
N GLY A 6 -45.97 -28.42 -10.31
CA GLY A 6 -44.86 -29.36 -10.37
C GLY A 6 -43.87 -28.96 -11.42
N LEU A 7 -43.23 -27.79 -11.27
CA LEU A 7 -42.01 -27.44 -12.02
C LEU A 7 -41.27 -26.18 -11.53
N ALA A 8 -41.69 -25.54 -10.42
CA ALA A 8 -41.08 -24.29 -9.94
C ALA A 8 -40.30 -24.44 -8.62
N ALA A 9 -39.76 -25.63 -8.32
CA ALA A 9 -38.96 -25.87 -7.10
C ALA A 9 -37.51 -26.31 -7.39
N LEU A 10 -37.06 -26.23 -8.65
CA LEU A 10 -35.73 -26.70 -9.05
C LEU A 10 -34.90 -25.63 -9.80
N ALA A 11 -34.98 -24.37 -9.38
CA ALA A 11 -34.22 -23.29 -10.01
C ALA A 11 -33.75 -22.19 -9.04
N LEU A 12 -33.46 -22.55 -7.78
CA LEU A 12 -32.84 -21.60 -6.85
C LEU A 12 -31.84 -22.27 -5.90
N LEU A 13 -31.01 -23.19 -6.43
CA LEU A 13 -29.67 -23.36 -5.89
C LEU A 13 -28.86 -22.15 -6.35
N VAL A 14 -29.03 -21.04 -5.62
CA VAL A 14 -28.03 -19.97 -5.59
C VAL A 14 -26.77 -20.64 -5.06
N THR A 15 -25.89 -21.06 -5.97
CA THR A 15 -24.50 -21.28 -5.62
C THR A 15 -23.98 -19.93 -5.18
N LEU A 16 -24.07 -19.65 -3.87
CA LEU A 16 -23.20 -18.69 -3.21
C LEU A 16 -21.78 -19.26 -3.40
N THR A 17 -21.16 -18.95 -4.54
CA THR A 17 -19.72 -18.96 -4.61
C THR A 17 -19.30 -17.92 -3.57
N ALA A 18 -18.91 -18.39 -2.39
CA ALA A 18 -18.11 -17.58 -1.50
C ALA A 18 -16.97 -17.05 -2.37
N ALA A 19 -16.96 -15.75 -2.64
CA ALA A 19 -15.80 -15.13 -3.25
C ALA A 19 -14.63 -15.47 -2.33
N SER A 20 -13.74 -16.35 -2.78
CA SER A 20 -12.56 -16.71 -2.00
C SER A 20 -11.80 -15.42 -1.78
N ALA A 21 -11.73 -14.97 -0.52
CA ALA A 21 -10.93 -13.80 -0.18
C ALA A 21 -9.47 -14.08 -0.59
N GLU A 22 -8.85 -13.13 -1.28
CA GLU A 22 -7.44 -13.21 -1.69
C GLU A 22 -6.58 -13.46 -0.45
N ARG A 23 -5.91 -14.62 -0.40
CA ARG A 23 -5.11 -15.01 0.75
C ARG A 23 -3.70 -14.46 0.62
N ARG A 24 -3.25 -13.73 1.64
CA ARG A 24 -1.98 -13.02 1.65
C ARG A 24 -1.14 -13.49 2.82
N VAL A 25 0.11 -13.89 2.57
CA VAL A 25 1.02 -14.37 3.62
C VAL A 25 2.35 -13.66 3.51
N ALA A 26 2.88 -13.17 4.63
CA ALA A 26 4.15 -12.46 4.67
C ALA A 26 5.17 -13.13 5.60
N LEU A 27 6.44 -13.10 5.20
CA LEU A 27 7.59 -13.31 6.05
C LEU A 27 8.27 -11.96 6.29
N VAL A 28 8.47 -11.59 7.56
CA VAL A 28 9.10 -10.31 7.93
C VAL A 28 10.23 -10.56 8.92
N LEU A 29 11.47 -10.26 8.51
CA LEU A 29 12.66 -10.49 9.32
C LEU A 29 13.42 -9.19 9.54
N GLY A 30 13.90 -8.96 10.76
CA GLY A 30 14.66 -7.75 11.11
C GLY A 30 15.78 -8.03 12.11
N ASN A 31 17.03 -7.90 11.69
CA ASN A 31 18.20 -8.22 12.52
C ASN A 31 19.06 -6.98 12.79
N SER A 32 19.24 -6.67 14.07
CA SER A 32 19.90 -5.49 14.63
C SER A 32 21.10 -5.85 15.52
N GLN A 33 20.94 -6.83 16.41
CA GLN A 33 21.87 -7.11 17.53
C GLN A 33 22.91 -8.18 17.19
N TYR A 34 23.76 -7.87 16.22
CA TYR A 34 24.81 -8.80 15.76
C TYR A 34 25.89 -9.04 16.82
N GLN A 35 26.27 -10.31 17.01
CA GLN A 35 27.28 -10.75 17.97
C GLN A 35 28.71 -10.59 17.43
N HIS A 36 28.89 -10.78 16.12
CA HIS A 36 30.19 -10.80 15.44
C HIS A 36 30.32 -9.73 14.33
N ALA A 37 29.36 -8.82 14.25
CA ALA A 37 29.37 -7.68 13.32
C ALA A 37 28.87 -6.41 14.03
N ALA A 38 29.07 -5.25 13.42
CA ALA A 38 28.55 -4.00 13.96
C ALA A 38 27.00 -4.07 14.05
N PRO A 39 26.40 -3.72 15.21
CA PRO A 39 24.96 -3.72 15.35
C PRO A 39 24.32 -2.61 14.50
N LEU A 40 23.09 -2.84 14.06
CA LEU A 40 22.30 -1.91 13.27
C LEU A 40 21.13 -1.35 14.09
N ALA A 41 20.96 -0.04 14.09
CA ALA A 41 20.05 0.63 15.02
C ALA A 41 18.56 0.42 14.70
N ASN A 42 18.18 0.24 13.42
CA ASN A 42 16.79 0.25 12.97
C ASN A 42 16.20 -1.09 12.47
N PRO A 43 16.92 -2.15 12.04
CA PRO A 43 16.26 -3.26 11.36
C PRO A 43 15.16 -3.99 12.13
N ALA A 44 15.33 -4.22 13.44
CA ALA A 44 14.27 -4.82 14.26
C ALA A 44 13.01 -3.93 14.31
N ARG A 45 13.18 -2.59 14.39
CA ARG A 45 12.06 -1.64 14.33
C ARG A 45 11.43 -1.57 12.95
N ASP A 46 12.26 -1.57 11.91
CA ASP A 46 11.83 -1.59 10.50
C ASP A 46 10.95 -2.81 10.22
N GLY A 47 11.42 -3.99 10.64
CA GLY A 47 10.68 -5.23 10.55
C GLY A 47 9.37 -5.20 11.36
N GLN A 48 9.38 -4.70 12.59
CA GLN A 48 8.15 -4.61 13.40
C GLN A 48 7.11 -3.70 12.73
N ALA A 49 7.50 -2.51 12.30
CA ALA A 49 6.59 -1.57 11.63
C ALA A 49 6.04 -2.14 10.32
N MET A 50 6.88 -2.85 9.55
CA MET A 50 6.42 -3.53 8.34
C MET A 50 5.46 -4.68 8.64
N ALA A 51 5.74 -5.48 9.66
CA ALA A 51 4.85 -6.56 10.08
C ALA A 51 3.46 -6.02 10.45
N ASP A 52 3.39 -4.92 11.20
CA ASP A 52 2.11 -4.32 11.58
C ASP A 52 1.38 -3.72 10.38
N ARG A 53 2.09 -3.00 9.51
CA ARG A 53 1.51 -2.47 8.27
C ARG A 53 0.96 -3.57 7.35
N LEU A 54 1.63 -4.72 7.27
CA LEU A 54 1.16 -5.84 6.45
C LEU A 54 -0.07 -6.52 7.06
N LYS A 55 -0.17 -6.61 8.40
CA LYS A 55 -1.40 -7.08 9.05
C LYS A 55 -2.59 -6.18 8.74
N ASP A 56 -2.40 -4.86 8.75
CA ASP A 56 -3.44 -3.89 8.37
C ASP A 56 -3.89 -4.06 6.91
N LEU A 57 -3.00 -4.56 6.06
CA LEU A 57 -3.27 -4.91 4.67
C LEU A 57 -3.78 -6.36 4.49
N GLY A 58 -4.18 -7.02 5.57
CA GLY A 58 -4.80 -8.35 5.53
C GLY A 58 -3.83 -9.51 5.28
N PHE A 59 -2.52 -9.33 5.53
CA PHE A 59 -1.58 -10.44 5.47
C PHE A 59 -1.59 -11.27 6.77
N GLU A 60 -1.53 -12.59 6.62
CA GLU A 60 -1.06 -13.50 7.67
C GLU A 60 0.47 -13.34 7.79
N VAL A 61 0.95 -12.75 8.89
CA VAL A 61 2.38 -12.41 9.03
C VAL A 61 3.10 -13.42 9.93
N VAL A 62 4.15 -14.04 9.39
CA VAL A 62 5.20 -14.73 10.14
C VAL A 62 6.38 -13.77 10.28
N SER A 63 6.74 -13.40 11.50
CA SER A 63 7.83 -12.45 11.74
C SER A 63 8.79 -12.92 12.82
N GLY A 64 10.03 -12.43 12.76
CA GLY A 64 11.00 -12.60 13.83
C GLY A 64 12.14 -11.60 13.73
N PHE A 65 12.66 -11.20 14.89
CA PHE A 65 13.65 -10.14 15.01
C PHE A 65 14.83 -10.60 15.86
N ASP A 66 16.03 -10.14 15.49
CA ASP A 66 17.30 -10.52 16.12
C ASP A 66 17.47 -12.05 16.20
N LEU A 67 17.16 -12.73 15.10
CA LEU A 67 17.11 -14.19 15.06
C LEU A 67 18.50 -14.80 14.86
N THR A 68 18.77 -15.87 15.59
CA THR A 68 19.89 -16.77 15.29
C THR A 68 19.67 -17.50 13.97
N LYS A 69 20.70 -18.17 13.46
CA LYS A 69 20.62 -18.99 12.24
C LYS A 69 19.54 -20.07 12.37
N GLN A 70 19.53 -20.78 13.48
CA GLN A 70 18.55 -21.82 13.76
C GLN A 70 17.12 -21.24 13.84
N GLN A 71 16.95 -20.11 14.53
CA GLN A 71 15.65 -19.45 14.65
C GLN A 71 15.16 -18.90 13.30
N THR A 72 16.06 -18.37 12.48
CA THR A 72 15.75 -17.90 11.12
C THR A 72 15.24 -19.05 10.27
N GLN A 73 15.93 -20.20 10.28
CA GLN A 73 15.50 -21.39 9.54
C GLN A 73 14.14 -21.93 10.04
N ALA A 74 13.93 -21.95 11.36
CA ALA A 74 12.64 -22.36 11.94
C ALA A 74 11.50 -21.42 11.51
N THR A 75 11.76 -20.12 11.49
CA THR A 75 10.79 -19.08 11.07
C THR A 75 10.46 -19.19 9.58
N VAL A 76 11.48 -19.42 8.72
CA VAL A 76 11.27 -19.69 7.29
C VAL A 76 10.49 -20.99 7.10
N ALA A 77 10.75 -22.03 7.88
CA ALA A 77 10.00 -23.29 7.82
C ALA A 77 8.53 -23.13 8.26
N GLN A 78 8.25 -22.26 9.24
CA GLN A 78 6.88 -21.88 9.60
C GLN A 78 6.19 -21.15 8.45
N PHE A 79 6.84 -20.15 7.86
CA PHE A 79 6.33 -19.44 6.69
C PHE A 79 6.04 -20.38 5.52
N ALA A 80 6.95 -21.30 5.22
CA ALA A 80 6.80 -22.29 4.15
C ALA A 80 5.55 -23.19 4.32
N LYS A 81 5.09 -23.40 5.56
CA LYS A 81 3.83 -24.10 5.83
C LYS A 81 2.61 -23.20 5.58
N GLN A 82 2.69 -21.93 6.01
CA GLN A 82 1.57 -21.00 5.91
C GLN A 82 1.33 -20.48 4.50
N VAL A 83 2.38 -20.28 3.71
CA VAL A 83 2.32 -19.69 2.36
C VAL A 83 1.68 -20.60 1.30
N ARG A 84 1.47 -21.89 1.60
CA ARG A 84 0.80 -22.84 0.69
C ARG A 84 -0.62 -22.38 0.38
N GLY A 85 -0.99 -22.33 -0.89
CA GLY A 85 -2.28 -21.80 -1.34
C GLY A 85 -2.51 -20.30 -1.10
N ALA A 86 -1.45 -19.51 -0.87
CA ALA A 86 -1.56 -18.05 -0.83
C ALA A 86 -1.59 -17.46 -2.24
N ASP A 87 -2.42 -16.45 -2.49
CA ASP A 87 -2.45 -15.70 -3.75
C ASP A 87 -1.25 -14.73 -3.84
N ILE A 88 -0.92 -14.09 -2.72
CA ILE A 88 0.21 -13.17 -2.58
C ILE A 88 1.13 -13.64 -1.45
N ALA A 89 2.40 -13.89 -1.79
CA ALA A 89 3.48 -14.08 -0.85
C ALA A 89 4.35 -12.82 -0.79
N LEU A 90 4.64 -12.33 0.41
CA LEU A 90 5.53 -11.19 0.62
C LEU A 90 6.71 -11.58 1.50
N PHE A 91 7.93 -11.19 1.13
CA PHE A 91 9.10 -11.31 1.97
C PHE A 91 9.73 -9.93 2.19
N PHE A 92 9.85 -9.52 3.44
CA PHE A 92 10.59 -8.33 3.85
C PHE A 92 11.76 -8.73 4.74
N TYR A 93 12.93 -8.18 4.46
CA TYR A 93 14.10 -8.32 5.31
C TYR A 93 14.79 -6.98 5.53
N ALA A 94 15.13 -6.69 6.78
CA ALA A 94 16.05 -5.62 7.15
C ALA A 94 17.22 -6.18 7.97
N GLY A 95 18.44 -5.75 7.67
CA GLY A 95 19.64 -6.16 8.41
C GLY A 95 20.89 -6.25 7.54
N HIS A 96 21.95 -6.87 8.06
CA HIS A 96 23.13 -7.18 7.27
C HIS A 96 22.83 -8.23 6.21
N GLY A 97 23.33 -8.00 5.01
CA GLY A 97 23.34 -8.94 3.91
C GLY A 97 24.66 -8.82 3.17
N LEU A 98 24.99 -9.83 2.38
CA LEU A 98 26.17 -9.79 1.52
C LEU A 98 25.93 -10.62 0.27
N GLN A 99 26.77 -10.38 -0.72
CA GLN A 99 26.85 -11.20 -1.92
C GLN A 99 28.18 -11.93 -1.97
N VAL A 100 28.15 -13.21 -2.36
CA VAL A 100 29.33 -13.95 -2.83
C VAL A 100 28.99 -14.64 -4.14
N ALA A 101 29.83 -14.43 -5.17
CA ALA A 101 29.70 -15.08 -6.48
C ALA A 101 28.29 -14.94 -7.12
N GLY A 102 27.63 -13.79 -6.92
CA GLY A 102 26.30 -13.52 -7.48
C GLY A 102 25.13 -14.03 -6.64
N LYS A 103 25.39 -14.69 -5.50
CA LYS A 103 24.36 -15.17 -4.58
C LYS A 103 24.23 -14.25 -3.38
N ASN A 104 22.99 -13.94 -3.03
CA ASN A 104 22.65 -13.09 -1.89
C ASN A 104 22.41 -13.92 -0.62
N TYR A 105 22.96 -13.45 0.49
CA TYR A 105 22.84 -14.07 1.80
C TYR A 105 22.37 -13.05 2.83
N LEU A 106 21.43 -13.48 3.67
CA LEU A 106 20.96 -12.79 4.87
C LEU A 106 21.83 -13.25 6.04
N LEU A 107 22.21 -12.33 6.92
CA LEU A 107 22.99 -12.65 8.11
C LEU A 107 22.10 -12.71 9.36
N PRO A 108 21.97 -13.90 9.99
CA PRO A 108 21.51 -14.04 11.37
C PRO A 108 22.39 -13.27 12.36
N VAL A 109 21.88 -12.99 13.55
CA VAL A 109 22.63 -12.19 14.56
C VAL A 109 23.84 -12.91 15.14
N ASP A 110 23.85 -14.24 15.10
CA ASP A 110 24.94 -15.10 15.57
C ASP A 110 25.94 -15.50 14.47
N ALA A 111 25.77 -15.01 13.24
CA ALA A 111 26.62 -15.39 12.12
C ALA A 111 28.09 -15.01 12.38
N ALA A 112 28.98 -16.01 12.39
CA ALA A 112 30.41 -15.85 12.55
C ALA A 112 31.15 -16.30 11.27
N LEU A 113 31.44 -15.35 10.37
CA LEU A 113 32.07 -15.68 9.08
C LEU A 113 33.60 -15.60 9.19
N GLU A 114 34.27 -16.74 9.01
CA GLU A 114 35.74 -16.83 8.94
C GLU A 114 36.23 -16.94 7.48
N ASP A 115 35.52 -17.73 6.67
CA ASP A 115 35.81 -18.01 5.26
C ASP A 115 34.54 -18.27 4.43
N GLU A 116 34.68 -18.59 3.14
CA GLU A 116 33.54 -18.87 2.26
C GLU A 116 32.69 -20.06 2.74
N THR A 117 33.33 -21.09 3.29
CA THR A 117 32.65 -22.31 3.71
C THR A 117 31.70 -22.03 4.87
N SER A 118 32.02 -21.02 5.68
CA SER A 118 31.16 -20.52 6.76
C SER A 118 29.79 -20.07 6.26
N LEU A 119 29.66 -19.60 5.01
CA LEU A 119 28.38 -19.09 4.47
C LEU A 119 27.26 -20.14 4.49
N ASP A 120 27.58 -21.40 4.19
CA ASP A 120 26.59 -22.48 4.15
C ASP A 120 26.02 -22.80 5.54
N PHE A 121 26.84 -22.60 6.58
CA PHE A 121 26.51 -22.93 7.96
C PHE A 121 25.93 -21.73 8.73
N GLU A 122 26.44 -20.53 8.48
CA GLU A 122 26.18 -19.33 9.27
C GLU A 122 25.17 -18.37 8.62
N ALA A 123 25.05 -18.36 7.29
CA ALA A 123 24.22 -17.39 6.56
C ALA A 123 23.00 -18.04 5.87
N VAL A 124 21.92 -17.30 5.66
CA VAL A 124 20.71 -17.81 4.99
C VAL A 124 20.63 -17.28 3.57
N SER A 125 20.72 -18.17 2.58
CA SER A 125 20.56 -17.79 1.17
C SER A 125 19.18 -17.18 0.90
N VAL A 126 19.13 -16.05 0.18
CA VAL A 126 17.87 -15.45 -0.28
C VAL A 126 17.13 -16.42 -1.20
N ASP A 127 17.84 -17.13 -2.09
CA ASP A 127 17.25 -18.13 -2.98
C ASP A 127 16.53 -19.24 -2.19
N PHE A 128 17.04 -19.60 -1.02
CA PHE A 128 16.36 -20.56 -0.15
C PHE A 128 14.98 -20.06 0.28
N VAL A 129 14.87 -18.78 0.67
CA VAL A 129 13.60 -18.14 1.02
C VAL A 129 12.68 -18.03 -0.19
N LEU A 130 13.19 -17.56 -1.34
CA LEU A 130 12.42 -17.43 -2.58
C LEU A 130 11.86 -18.77 -3.06
N ARG A 131 12.60 -19.87 -2.88
CA ARG A 131 12.08 -21.22 -3.16
C ARG A 131 10.90 -21.60 -2.26
N GLN A 132 10.85 -21.14 -1.02
CA GLN A 132 9.72 -21.43 -0.11
C GLN A 132 8.46 -20.66 -0.50
N MET A 133 8.61 -19.52 -1.17
CA MET A 133 7.50 -18.76 -1.72
C MET A 133 6.89 -19.42 -2.97
N SER A 134 7.38 -20.57 -3.45
CA SER A 134 7.15 -21.03 -4.82
C SER A 134 6.26 -22.27 -5.00
N ARG A 135 5.82 -22.44 -6.26
CA ARG A 135 4.94 -23.43 -6.92
C ARG A 135 3.42 -23.15 -6.95
N GLU A 136 2.84 -22.53 -5.93
CA GLU A 136 1.38 -22.34 -5.87
C GLU A 136 0.93 -20.87 -5.77
N THR A 137 1.85 -19.93 -5.52
CA THR A 137 1.51 -18.51 -5.37
C THR A 137 1.53 -17.77 -6.70
N SER A 138 0.49 -16.99 -6.97
CA SER A 138 0.38 -16.20 -8.19
C SER A 138 1.28 -14.95 -8.15
N ILE A 139 1.43 -14.32 -6.99
CA ILE A 139 2.21 -13.08 -6.81
C ILE A 139 3.24 -13.23 -5.70
N ARG A 140 4.47 -12.79 -5.95
CA ARG A 140 5.60 -12.78 -5.03
C ARG A 140 6.19 -11.38 -4.95
N LEU A 141 6.17 -10.79 -3.77
CA LEU A 141 6.73 -9.46 -3.50
C LEU A 141 7.90 -9.60 -2.55
N VAL A 142 9.07 -9.11 -2.93
CA VAL A 142 10.31 -9.26 -2.14
C VAL A 142 10.91 -7.88 -1.93
N PHE A 143 11.15 -7.50 -0.68
CA PHE A 143 11.70 -6.21 -0.29
C PHE A 143 12.93 -6.43 0.59
N LEU A 144 14.10 -6.02 0.10
CA LEU A 144 15.39 -6.24 0.77
C LEU A 144 15.99 -4.90 1.19
N ASP A 145 15.87 -4.58 2.48
CA ASP A 145 16.50 -3.46 3.18
C ASP A 145 17.82 -3.90 3.82
N ALA A 146 18.71 -4.39 2.98
CA ALA A 146 19.99 -4.95 3.38
C ALA A 146 21.15 -4.28 2.64
N CYS A 147 22.36 -4.77 2.92
CA CYS A 147 23.62 -4.27 2.35
C CYS A 147 24.04 -2.92 2.89
N ARG A 148 24.12 -2.88 4.21
CA ARG A 148 24.82 -1.85 4.97
C ARG A 148 26.29 -2.25 5.07
N ASP A 149 27.15 -1.30 5.39
CA ASP A 149 28.58 -1.52 5.62
C ASP A 149 28.79 -2.76 6.50
N ASN A 150 29.25 -3.86 5.89
CA ASN A 150 29.27 -5.18 6.51
C ASN A 150 30.72 -5.61 6.75
N PRO A 151 31.24 -5.47 7.98
CA PRO A 151 32.62 -5.84 8.31
C PRO A 151 32.95 -7.31 8.01
N LEU A 152 31.96 -8.20 7.97
CA LEU A 152 32.18 -9.61 7.65
C LEU A 152 32.45 -9.83 6.14
N ALA A 153 31.98 -8.95 5.27
CA ALA A 153 32.35 -8.99 3.85
C ALA A 153 33.85 -8.69 3.66
N ASP A 154 34.40 -7.76 4.46
CA ASP A 154 35.84 -7.46 4.47
C ASP A 154 36.67 -8.64 5.00
N VAL A 155 36.16 -9.36 6.00
CA VAL A 155 36.82 -10.59 6.50
C VAL A 155 36.93 -11.60 5.37
N LEU A 156 35.83 -11.89 4.66
CA LEU A 156 35.82 -12.83 3.53
C LEU A 156 36.73 -12.38 2.37
N ALA A 157 36.75 -11.08 2.07
CA ALA A 157 37.62 -10.53 1.03
C ALA A 157 39.12 -10.69 1.38
N LYS A 158 39.48 -10.64 2.67
CA LYS A 158 40.87 -10.73 3.15
C LYS A 158 41.33 -12.16 3.43
N SER A 159 40.48 -13.02 3.99
CA SER A 159 40.86 -14.35 4.48
C SER A 159 41.06 -15.38 3.37
N ALA A 160 40.37 -15.24 2.23
CA ALA A 160 40.25 -16.33 1.27
C ALA A 160 40.67 -16.01 -0.17
N GLY A 161 41.16 -14.79 -0.47
CA GLY A 161 41.50 -14.41 -1.86
C GLY A 161 40.29 -14.47 -2.81
N ILE A 162 39.08 -14.51 -2.27
CA ILE A 162 37.83 -14.66 -3.00
C ILE A 162 37.54 -13.37 -3.75
N LYS A 163 37.59 -13.45 -5.08
CA LYS A 163 37.10 -12.38 -5.94
C LYS A 163 35.58 -12.42 -5.91
N GLY A 164 34.94 -11.36 -5.41
CA GLY A 164 33.49 -11.16 -5.55
C GLY A 164 32.66 -11.26 -4.28
N ALA A 165 33.26 -11.24 -3.08
CA ALA A 165 32.54 -10.87 -1.86
C ALA A 165 32.30 -9.35 -1.86
N SER A 166 31.06 -8.93 -1.63
CA SER A 166 30.67 -7.52 -1.62
C SER A 166 29.66 -7.25 -0.52
N SER A 167 29.77 -6.09 0.13
CA SER A 167 28.78 -5.58 1.08
C SER A 167 27.48 -5.15 0.40
N GLY A 168 27.42 -5.10 -0.94
CA GLY A 168 26.20 -4.89 -1.74
C GLY A 168 25.48 -6.18 -2.13
N LEU A 169 24.19 -6.11 -2.49
CA LEU A 169 23.44 -7.26 -3.02
C LEU A 169 23.63 -7.38 -4.53
N ALA A 170 23.66 -8.63 -5.00
CA ALA A 170 23.55 -8.98 -6.40
C ALA A 170 22.14 -8.70 -6.89
N GLU A 171 22.02 -8.35 -8.16
CA GLU A 171 20.74 -8.43 -8.85
C GLU A 171 20.22 -9.87 -8.81
N ILE A 172 18.92 -10.03 -8.55
CA ILE A 172 18.23 -11.31 -8.64
C ILE A 172 17.49 -11.33 -9.98
N PRO A 173 18.01 -12.01 -11.02
CA PRO A 173 17.32 -12.09 -12.30
C PRO A 173 16.05 -12.92 -12.15
N ILE A 174 14.98 -12.49 -12.82
CA ILE A 174 13.73 -13.23 -12.86
C ILE A 174 13.77 -14.16 -14.08
N GLU A 175 14.17 -15.42 -13.89
CA GLU A 175 14.31 -16.40 -14.99
C GLU A 175 13.02 -17.22 -15.27
N ASN A 176 12.89 -17.66 -16.53
CA ASN A 176 11.96 -18.64 -17.13
C ASN A 176 10.97 -19.34 -16.17
N GLY A 177 9.84 -18.70 -15.89
CA GLY A 177 8.75 -19.21 -15.02
C GLY A 177 8.37 -18.27 -13.87
N GLY A 178 9.09 -17.16 -13.70
CA GLY A 178 8.90 -16.16 -12.65
C GLY A 178 7.64 -15.28 -12.74
N ALA A 179 6.61 -15.62 -13.53
CA ALA A 179 5.40 -14.80 -13.65
C ALA A 179 4.89 -14.37 -12.27
N GLY A 180 4.60 -13.07 -12.11
CA GLY A 180 4.09 -12.54 -10.86
C GLY A 180 5.14 -12.20 -9.79
N THR A 181 6.42 -11.98 -10.14
CA THR A 181 7.44 -11.59 -9.13
C THR A 181 7.82 -10.12 -9.22
N LEU A 182 7.93 -9.45 -8.07
CA LEU A 182 8.60 -8.17 -7.90
C LEU A 182 9.68 -8.31 -6.81
N VAL A 183 10.91 -7.93 -7.12
CA VAL A 183 12.02 -7.84 -6.16
C VAL A 183 12.48 -6.40 -6.12
N ALA A 184 12.48 -5.81 -4.92
CA ALA A 184 12.93 -4.46 -4.67
C ALA A 184 14.07 -4.46 -3.65
N PHE A 185 15.17 -3.82 -4.03
CA PHE A 185 16.36 -3.60 -3.21
C PHE A 185 16.38 -2.16 -2.72
N ALA A 186 16.78 -1.94 -1.47
CA ALA A 186 16.92 -0.59 -0.91
C ALA A 186 17.94 0.28 -1.65
N ALA A 187 18.93 -0.31 -2.30
CA ALA A 187 19.96 0.37 -3.09
C ALA A 187 20.18 -0.35 -4.43
N SER A 188 20.90 0.31 -5.34
CA SER A 188 21.27 -0.27 -6.63
C SER A 188 22.22 -1.46 -6.45
N PRO A 189 22.27 -2.42 -7.39
CA PRO A 189 23.14 -3.58 -7.27
C PRO A 189 24.58 -3.18 -6.96
N ASN A 190 25.21 -3.87 -6.01
CA ASN A 190 26.56 -3.58 -5.50
C ASN A 190 26.72 -2.19 -4.82
N GLN A 191 25.64 -1.48 -4.50
CA GLN A 191 25.68 -0.24 -3.71
C GLN A 191 25.17 -0.49 -2.28
N LEU A 192 25.60 0.36 -1.36
CA LEU A 192 25.19 0.30 0.04
C LEU A 192 23.84 1.00 0.26
N ALA A 193 23.04 0.44 1.17
CA ALA A 193 21.86 1.10 1.73
C ALA A 193 22.26 1.90 2.99
N TYR A 194 21.69 3.08 3.15
CA TYR A 194 21.95 3.94 4.30
C TYR A 194 21.01 3.60 5.45
N ASP A 195 21.51 3.70 6.68
CA ASP A 195 20.69 3.57 7.89
C ASP A 195 19.71 4.73 8.06
N GLY A 196 20.01 5.90 7.47
CA GLY A 196 19.24 7.13 7.69
C GLY A 196 19.51 7.74 9.07
N SER A 197 18.78 8.81 9.39
CA SER A 197 18.91 9.54 10.67
C SER A 197 17.61 9.59 11.47
N GLY A 198 16.56 8.88 11.02
CA GLY A 198 15.26 8.81 11.68
C GLY A 198 15.05 7.48 12.39
N ASP A 199 13.80 7.20 12.75
CA ASP A 199 13.41 5.97 13.46
C ASP A 199 13.62 4.71 12.62
N HIS A 200 13.48 4.86 11.30
CA HIS A 200 13.54 3.82 10.27
C HIS A 200 14.56 4.16 9.18
N SER A 201 14.95 3.15 8.40
CA SER A 201 15.79 3.38 7.21
C SER A 201 15.07 4.27 6.20
N PRO A 202 15.77 4.96 5.27
CA PRO A 202 15.13 5.71 4.20
C PRO A 202 14.19 4.84 3.36
N PHE A 203 14.59 3.59 3.07
CA PHE A 203 13.81 2.67 2.25
C PHE A 203 12.56 2.20 2.98
N THR A 204 12.69 1.75 4.23
CA THR A 204 11.56 1.33 5.07
C THR A 204 10.61 2.49 5.33
N THR A 205 11.13 3.69 5.61
CA THR A 205 10.31 4.91 5.80
C THR A 205 9.41 5.15 4.59
N ALA A 206 9.97 5.14 3.38
CA ALA A 206 9.22 5.37 2.17
C ALA A 206 8.26 4.20 1.85
N LEU A 207 8.68 2.96 2.10
CA LEU A 207 7.82 1.77 1.94
C LEU A 207 6.58 1.87 2.83
N LEU A 208 6.72 2.18 4.12
CA LEU A 208 5.59 2.30 5.06
C LEU A 208 4.59 3.38 4.62
N GLN A 209 5.07 4.44 3.94
CA GLN A 209 4.21 5.50 3.42
C GLN A 209 3.39 5.04 2.21
N HIS A 210 4.00 4.29 1.29
CA HIS A 210 3.40 3.99 -0.02
C HIS A 210 2.80 2.59 -0.14
N ILE A 211 3.23 1.62 0.68
CA ILE A 211 2.75 0.24 0.59
C ILE A 211 1.29 0.18 1.02
N GLY A 212 0.41 -0.23 0.09
CA GLY A 212 -1.02 -0.29 0.36
C GLY A 212 -1.71 1.08 0.45
N GLU A 213 -1.16 2.11 -0.20
CA GLU A 213 -1.97 3.27 -0.57
C GLU A 213 -3.22 2.82 -1.35
N ALA A 214 -4.37 3.38 -1.00
CA ALA A 214 -5.65 2.94 -1.56
C ALA A 214 -5.67 3.10 -3.08
N ASN A 215 -5.99 2.01 -3.78
CA ASN A 215 -6.07 1.94 -5.24
C ASN A 215 -4.75 2.32 -5.95
N VAL A 216 -3.61 2.18 -5.28
CA VAL A 216 -2.28 2.36 -5.87
C VAL A 216 -1.65 0.99 -6.09
N SER A 217 -1.13 0.77 -7.30
CA SER A 217 -0.43 -0.47 -7.60
C SER A 217 0.92 -0.53 -6.90
N VAL A 218 1.39 -1.74 -6.59
CA VAL A 218 2.69 -1.95 -5.96
C VAL A 218 3.82 -1.36 -6.83
N THR A 219 3.72 -1.44 -8.16
CA THR A 219 4.72 -0.84 -9.07
C THR A 219 4.76 0.68 -8.93
N GLU A 220 3.61 1.35 -8.89
CA GLU A 220 3.54 2.80 -8.67
C GLU A 220 4.01 3.21 -7.27
N ALA A 221 3.64 2.44 -6.25
CA ALA A 221 4.17 2.62 -4.90
C ALA A 221 5.71 2.56 -4.89
N MET A 222 6.31 1.63 -5.64
CA MET A 222 7.76 1.51 -5.74
C MET A 222 8.43 2.68 -6.49
N ASN A 223 7.76 3.28 -7.46
CA ASN A 223 8.24 4.52 -8.10
C ASN A 223 8.32 5.65 -7.07
N ARG A 224 7.29 5.79 -6.22
CA ARG A 224 7.26 6.79 -5.14
C ARG A 224 8.32 6.52 -4.08
N VAL A 225 8.47 5.25 -3.66
CA VAL A 225 9.56 4.82 -2.77
C VAL A 225 10.92 5.21 -3.33
N THR A 226 11.17 4.96 -4.61
CA THR A 226 12.43 5.32 -5.27
C THR A 226 12.67 6.83 -5.26
N SER A 227 11.63 7.62 -5.57
CA SER A 227 11.69 9.08 -5.52
C SER A 227 12.04 9.59 -4.12
N ASP A 228 11.35 9.08 -3.10
CA ASP A 228 11.50 9.56 -1.73
C ASP A 228 12.84 9.16 -1.12
N VAL A 229 13.33 7.95 -1.37
CA VAL A 229 14.67 7.53 -0.96
C VAL A 229 15.74 8.38 -1.66
N PHE A 230 15.61 8.60 -2.96
CA PHE A 230 16.58 9.41 -3.71
C PHE A 230 16.62 10.84 -3.17
N LYS A 231 15.47 11.43 -2.85
CA LYS A 231 15.39 12.77 -2.26
C LYS A 231 15.95 12.80 -0.83
N ALA A 232 15.54 11.87 0.03
CA ALA A 232 15.94 11.81 1.44
C ALA A 232 17.46 11.59 1.62
N THR A 233 18.08 10.91 0.65
CA THR A 233 19.53 10.65 0.65
C THR A 233 20.34 11.63 -0.19
N ALA A 234 19.73 12.73 -0.64
CA ALA A 234 20.36 13.73 -1.52
C ALA A 234 21.01 13.11 -2.78
N GLY A 235 20.35 12.11 -3.36
CA GLY A 235 20.76 11.40 -4.56
C GLY A 235 21.78 10.28 -4.35
N LYS A 236 22.18 9.98 -3.10
CA LYS A 236 23.22 8.99 -2.80
C LYS A 236 22.73 7.54 -2.81
N GLN A 237 21.45 7.32 -2.57
CA GLN A 237 20.83 5.99 -2.59
C GLN A 237 19.69 5.98 -3.60
N ARG A 238 19.66 4.95 -4.44
CA ARG A 238 18.58 4.70 -5.39
C ARG A 238 18.13 3.25 -5.26
N PRO A 239 16.89 3.00 -4.80
CA PRO A 239 16.30 1.67 -4.83
C PRO A 239 16.29 1.06 -6.23
N TRP A 240 16.39 -0.26 -6.32
CA TRP A 240 16.40 -1.00 -7.58
C TRP A 240 15.29 -2.03 -7.60
N ILE A 241 14.60 -2.16 -8.73
CA ILE A 241 13.41 -3.01 -8.85
C ILE A 241 13.53 -3.91 -10.08
N ASN A 242 13.38 -5.21 -9.85
CA ASN A 242 13.19 -6.21 -10.89
C ASN A 242 11.72 -6.65 -10.85
N VAL A 243 11.03 -6.60 -11.99
CA VAL A 243 9.58 -6.83 -12.04
C VAL A 243 9.19 -7.73 -13.22
N SER A 244 8.28 -8.66 -12.94
CA SER A 244 7.68 -9.61 -13.89
C SER A 244 6.20 -9.85 -13.59
N LEU A 245 5.57 -8.91 -12.87
CA LEU A 245 4.14 -8.92 -12.60
C LEU A 245 3.38 -8.90 -13.93
N THR A 246 2.46 -9.84 -14.11
CA THR A 246 1.64 -9.96 -15.32
C THR A 246 0.30 -9.23 -15.20
N THR A 247 -0.05 -8.82 -13.98
CA THR A 247 -1.26 -8.08 -13.65
C THR A 247 -0.93 -6.95 -12.68
N GLU A 248 -1.78 -5.93 -12.64
CA GLU A 248 -1.66 -4.91 -11.61
C GLU A 248 -1.99 -5.50 -10.23
N VAL A 249 -1.06 -5.32 -9.29
CA VAL A 249 -1.23 -5.76 -7.89
C VAL A 249 -1.50 -4.53 -7.05
N VAL A 250 -2.68 -4.47 -6.43
CA VAL A 250 -3.10 -3.41 -5.52
C VAL A 250 -3.40 -4.06 -4.17
N LEU A 251 -2.62 -3.72 -3.15
CA LEU A 251 -2.77 -4.33 -1.82
C LEU A 251 -3.95 -3.75 -1.05
N HIS A 252 -4.35 -2.50 -1.31
CA HIS A 252 -5.52 -1.91 -0.67
C HIS A 252 -6.51 -1.47 -1.75
N LYS A 253 -7.36 -2.42 -2.17
CA LYS A 253 -8.45 -2.14 -3.10
C LYS A 253 -9.64 -1.61 -2.31
N VAL A 254 -10.02 -0.37 -2.59
CA VAL A 254 -11.24 0.23 -2.07
C VAL A 254 -12.20 0.32 -3.23
N ASP A 255 -13.28 -0.47 -3.20
CA ASP A 255 -14.36 -0.36 -4.18
C ASP A 255 -15.06 0.99 -3.98
N LEU A 256 -14.80 1.90 -4.91
CA LEU A 256 -15.32 3.26 -4.89
C LEU A 256 -16.81 3.33 -5.25
N ASN A 257 -17.39 2.22 -5.72
CA ASN A 257 -18.80 2.08 -6.09
C ASN A 257 -19.57 1.15 -5.14
N ALA A 258 -18.91 0.52 -4.17
CA ALA A 258 -19.59 -0.32 -3.18
C ALA A 258 -20.56 0.55 -2.36
N PRO A 259 -21.87 0.21 -2.31
CA PRO A 259 -22.78 0.86 -1.38
C PRO A 259 -22.26 0.61 0.03
N LEU A 260 -22.00 1.68 0.79
CA LEU A 260 -21.70 1.57 2.21
C LEU A 260 -22.90 0.88 2.87
N ILE A 261 -22.72 -0.40 3.24
CA ILE A 261 -23.58 -1.04 4.24
C ILE A 261 -23.26 -0.29 5.53
N VAL A 262 -24.01 0.78 5.77
CA VAL A 262 -24.16 1.34 7.11
C VAL A 262 -24.73 0.19 7.91
N GLY A 263 -23.91 -0.43 8.77
CA GLY A 263 -24.40 -1.40 9.73
C GLY A 263 -25.64 -0.79 10.38
N GLU A 264 -26.78 -1.44 10.24
CA GLU A 264 -28.00 -1.03 10.92
C GLU A 264 -27.62 -0.89 12.39
N ALA A 265 -27.62 0.36 12.86
CA ALA A 265 -27.63 0.64 14.27
C ALA A 265 -28.87 -0.09 14.81
N SER A 266 -28.64 -1.25 15.41
CA SER A 266 -29.70 -1.99 16.07
C SER A 266 -30.27 -1.05 17.13
N ALA A 267 -31.53 -0.67 16.93
CA ALA A 267 -32.27 0.15 17.88
C ALA A 267 -32.22 -0.54 19.26
N PRO A 268 -31.95 0.19 20.35
CA PRO A 268 -31.99 -0.41 21.68
C PRO A 268 -33.42 -0.86 21.97
N GLN A 269 -33.63 -2.17 22.09
CA GLN A 269 -34.86 -2.70 22.67
C GLN A 269 -34.88 -2.34 24.16
N ALA A 270 -35.98 -1.72 24.58
CA ALA A 270 -36.23 -1.39 25.96
C ALA A 270 -36.56 -2.67 26.74
N GLU A 271 -35.63 -3.13 27.58
CA GLU A 271 -35.97 -3.98 28.73
C GLU A 271 -36.04 -3.11 29.99
N ALA A 272 -37.19 -3.18 30.64
CA ALA A 272 -37.45 -2.57 31.94
C ALA A 272 -36.87 -3.46 33.05
N GLY A 273 -36.11 -2.88 33.99
CA GLY A 273 -35.86 -3.52 35.28
C GLY A 273 -34.62 -3.09 36.06
N SER A 274 -34.83 -2.16 37.00
CA SER A 274 -34.20 -2.09 38.34
C SER A 274 -32.72 -1.65 38.52
N GLU A 275 -32.60 -0.42 39.06
CA GLU A 275 -31.70 0.04 40.15
C GLU A 275 -30.18 0.27 39.95
N THR A 276 -29.87 1.53 39.61
CA THR A 276 -28.87 2.44 40.22
C THR A 276 -27.56 1.90 40.84
N ARG A 277 -26.42 2.22 40.19
CA ARG A 277 -25.57 3.36 40.61
C ARG A 277 -24.53 3.79 39.55
N ASN A 278 -24.44 5.10 39.47
CA ASN A 278 -23.68 5.99 38.60
C ASN A 278 -22.15 5.95 38.80
N THR A 279 -21.37 5.96 37.71
CA THR A 279 -20.27 6.93 37.46
C THR A 279 -20.17 7.18 35.95
N GLY A 280 -20.10 8.47 35.57
CA GLY A 280 -20.36 9.02 34.23
C GLY A 280 -19.29 8.82 33.14
N PRO A 281 -19.45 9.51 31.99
CA PRO A 281 -19.17 8.96 30.67
C PRO A 281 -17.83 9.41 30.09
N ALA A 282 -17.13 8.50 29.43
CA ALA A 282 -16.16 8.84 28.38
C ALA A 282 -16.67 8.20 27.09
N SER A 283 -17.10 9.04 26.16
CA SER A 283 -17.40 8.64 24.79
C SER A 283 -16.10 8.18 24.13
N ALA A 284 -15.86 6.88 24.09
CA ALA A 284 -14.81 6.30 23.26
C ALA A 284 -15.22 6.49 21.79
N GLN A 285 -14.62 7.47 21.13
CA GLN A 285 -14.68 7.58 19.67
C GLN A 285 -13.93 6.40 19.09
N THR A 286 -14.50 5.74 18.08
CA THR A 286 -13.82 4.67 17.35
C THR A 286 -12.61 5.23 16.60
N ASP A 287 -11.62 4.38 16.35
CA ASP A 287 -10.38 4.75 15.65
C ASP A 287 -10.67 5.34 14.25
N ASP A 288 -11.75 4.88 13.60
CA ASP A 288 -12.24 5.41 12.33
C ASP A 288 -12.70 6.88 12.44
N GLN A 289 -13.34 7.24 13.54
CA GLN A 289 -13.82 8.59 13.80
C GLN A 289 -12.64 9.55 14.06
N LEU A 290 -11.62 9.08 14.77
CA LEU A 290 -10.38 9.80 15.02
C LEU A 290 -9.57 10.02 13.72
N ALA A 291 -9.47 8.99 12.88
CA ALA A 291 -8.83 9.09 11.57
C ALA A 291 -9.56 10.10 10.66
N LEU A 292 -10.89 10.10 10.67
CA LEU A 292 -11.71 11.02 9.89
C LEU A 292 -11.56 12.48 10.36
N ASN A 293 -11.46 12.70 11.67
CA ASN A 293 -11.25 14.03 12.25
C ASN A 293 -9.84 14.58 11.94
N ALA A 294 -8.81 13.76 12.01
CA ALA A 294 -7.44 14.14 11.63
C ALA A 294 -7.31 14.51 10.14
N LEU A 295 -8.11 13.87 9.27
CA LEU A 295 -8.19 14.22 7.85
C LEU A 295 -8.87 15.56 7.60
N ARG A 296 -9.89 15.92 8.40
CA ARG A 296 -10.57 17.21 8.32
C ARG A 296 -9.68 18.39 8.69
N GLU A 297 -8.79 18.23 9.67
CA GLU A 297 -7.84 19.30 10.05
C GLU A 297 -6.76 19.58 8.99
N LYS A 298 -6.41 18.58 8.18
CA LYS A 298 -5.44 18.72 7.08
C LYS A 298 -6.05 19.34 5.81
N ILE A 299 -7.36 19.60 5.79
CA ILE A 299 -8.01 20.36 4.73
C ILE A 299 -7.62 21.84 4.92
N PRO A 300 -6.94 22.47 3.94
CA PRO A 300 -6.68 23.91 4.02
C PRO A 300 -8.01 24.62 4.20
N LYS A 301 -8.16 25.45 5.24
CA LYS A 301 -9.31 26.37 5.35
C LYS A 301 -9.32 27.24 4.10
N LEU A 302 -10.17 26.87 3.14
CA LEU A 302 -10.31 27.51 1.85
C LEU A 302 -10.92 28.90 2.07
N ALA A 303 -10.06 29.89 2.23
CA ALA A 303 -10.42 31.26 2.56
C ALA A 303 -11.25 31.91 1.44
N THR A 304 -12.58 31.88 1.58
CA THR A 304 -13.52 32.90 1.07
C THR A 304 -14.84 32.75 1.84
N ASP A 305 -15.23 33.80 2.57
CA ASP A 305 -16.35 33.77 3.53
C ASP A 305 -17.76 33.95 2.90
N GLY A 306 -17.89 33.80 1.58
CA GLY A 306 -19.16 34.00 0.86
C GLY A 306 -19.78 32.71 0.29
N PRO A 307 -21.11 32.65 0.10
CA PRO A 307 -21.76 31.53 -0.59
C PRO A 307 -21.33 31.46 -2.06
N ILE A 308 -21.10 30.24 -2.56
CA ILE A 308 -20.90 29.98 -3.99
C ILE A 308 -22.29 29.88 -4.63
N LEU A 309 -22.50 30.58 -5.74
CA LEU A 309 -23.74 30.60 -6.52
C LEU A 309 -23.49 30.00 -7.90
N PHE A 310 -24.49 29.32 -8.46
CA PHE A 310 -24.34 28.58 -9.73
C PHE A 310 -23.82 29.44 -10.89
N ASP A 311 -24.34 30.67 -11.01
CA ASP A 311 -24.03 31.61 -12.10
C ASP A 311 -23.01 32.70 -11.74
N ARG A 312 -22.37 32.64 -10.57
CA ARG A 312 -21.37 33.64 -10.17
C ARG A 312 -19.94 33.11 -10.29
N PRO A 313 -18.98 33.96 -10.69
CA PRO A 313 -17.58 33.59 -10.74
C PRO A 313 -17.07 33.05 -9.40
N VAL A 314 -16.40 31.91 -9.45
CA VAL A 314 -15.68 31.34 -8.31
C VAL A 314 -14.38 32.14 -8.10
N LYS A 315 -14.17 32.66 -6.88
CA LYS A 315 -13.03 33.53 -6.52
C LYS A 315 -11.96 32.77 -5.72
N PHE A 316 -11.57 31.58 -6.19
CA PHE A 316 -10.43 30.85 -5.65
C PHE A 316 -9.95 29.79 -6.66
N GLY A 317 -8.64 29.70 -6.92
CA GLY A 317 -8.06 28.57 -7.66
C GLY A 317 -7.02 28.92 -8.73
N ASP A 318 -6.75 27.92 -9.58
CA ASP A 318 -5.91 27.95 -10.79
C ASP A 318 -6.53 28.89 -11.85
N PRO A 319 -5.73 29.60 -12.69
CA PRO A 319 -6.22 30.45 -13.80
C PRO A 319 -7.29 29.79 -14.71
N ALA A 320 -7.33 28.46 -14.79
CA ALA A 320 -8.31 27.74 -15.60
C ALA A 320 -9.75 27.81 -15.04
N ILE A 321 -9.90 27.99 -13.73
CA ILE A 321 -11.17 28.00 -12.98
C ILE A 321 -11.49 29.41 -12.44
N ASP A 322 -10.45 30.17 -12.08
CA ASP A 322 -10.59 31.52 -11.54
C ASP A 322 -11.35 32.44 -12.50
N GLY A 323 -12.38 33.12 -11.98
CA GLY A 323 -13.23 34.01 -12.76
C GLY A 323 -14.37 33.35 -13.56
N LYS A 324 -14.51 32.01 -13.54
CA LYS A 324 -15.63 31.29 -14.18
C LYS A 324 -16.70 30.85 -13.19
N SER A 325 -17.95 30.79 -13.61
CA SER A 325 -19.07 30.22 -12.83
C SER A 325 -19.20 28.71 -13.02
N ILE A 326 -19.94 28.03 -12.13
CA ILE A 326 -20.23 26.58 -12.28
C ILE A 326 -20.94 26.33 -13.62
N ALA A 327 -21.88 27.19 -14.01
CA ALA A 327 -22.58 27.13 -15.29
C ALA A 327 -21.64 27.23 -16.52
N GLN A 328 -20.54 27.97 -16.40
CA GLN A 328 -19.53 28.05 -17.45
C GLN A 328 -18.60 26.84 -17.46
N LEU A 329 -18.28 26.30 -16.28
CA LEU A 329 -17.35 25.18 -16.12
C LEU A 329 -17.94 23.84 -16.59
N ILE A 330 -19.24 23.60 -16.42
CA ILE A 330 -19.90 22.37 -16.93
C ILE A 330 -19.91 22.28 -18.46
N LYS A 331 -19.80 23.43 -19.13
CA LYS A 331 -19.61 23.54 -20.58
C LYS A 331 -18.13 23.44 -20.97
N GLY A 332 -17.24 23.10 -20.04
CA GLY A 332 -15.82 22.90 -20.30
C GLY A 332 -15.55 21.52 -20.88
N GLU A 333 -14.40 21.42 -21.55
CA GLU A 333 -13.82 20.14 -21.93
C GLU A 333 -13.18 19.47 -20.70
N PRO A 334 -13.30 18.13 -20.56
CA PRO A 334 -12.62 17.39 -19.50
C PRO A 334 -11.10 17.36 -19.72
N LEU A 335 -10.34 17.50 -18.64
CA LEU A 335 -8.87 17.48 -18.60
C LEU A 335 -8.28 16.09 -18.83
N PHE A 336 -9.03 15.05 -18.47
CA PHE A 336 -8.67 13.64 -18.64
C PHE A 336 -9.94 12.80 -18.77
N SER A 337 -9.79 11.55 -19.21
CA SER A 337 -10.92 10.67 -19.49
C SER A 337 -11.79 10.42 -18.24
N PRO A 338 -13.13 10.58 -18.33
CA PRO A 338 -14.03 10.27 -17.22
C PRO A 338 -14.18 8.77 -16.94
N VAL A 339 -13.83 7.92 -17.91
CA VAL A 339 -13.90 6.46 -17.81
C VAL A 339 -12.56 5.89 -18.28
N GLU A 340 -11.97 5.00 -17.48
CA GLU A 340 -10.70 4.35 -17.84
C GLU A 340 -10.85 3.52 -19.13
N GLY A 341 -9.89 3.64 -20.03
CA GLY A 341 -9.92 2.95 -21.32
C GLY A 341 -10.89 3.53 -22.35
N LEU A 342 -11.61 4.62 -22.04
CA LEU A 342 -12.47 5.29 -23.02
C LEU A 342 -11.64 5.95 -24.12
N ASP A 343 -11.96 5.61 -25.37
CA ASP A 343 -11.27 6.14 -26.54
C ASP A 343 -11.36 7.67 -26.58
N LYS A 344 -10.23 8.32 -26.92
CA LYS A 344 -10.13 9.79 -26.94
C LYS A 344 -11.14 10.44 -27.88
N SER A 345 -11.55 9.79 -28.96
CA SER A 345 -12.56 10.30 -29.89
C SER A 345 -13.94 10.50 -29.25
N VAL A 346 -14.20 9.83 -28.12
CA VAL A 346 -15.50 9.87 -27.42
C VAL A 346 -15.59 11.05 -26.46
N TRP A 347 -14.48 11.49 -25.86
CA TRP A 347 -14.49 12.51 -24.80
C TRP A 347 -13.65 13.76 -25.10
N GLN A 348 -12.60 13.63 -25.91
CA GLN A 348 -11.72 14.76 -26.21
C GLN A 348 -12.42 15.74 -27.16
N GLY A 349 -12.47 17.03 -26.79
CA GLY A 349 -13.20 18.05 -27.55
C GLY A 349 -14.73 18.00 -27.37
N LYS A 350 -15.23 17.25 -26.37
CA LYS A 350 -16.65 17.20 -26.00
C LYS A 350 -16.90 17.96 -24.69
N HIS A 351 -18.11 18.48 -24.54
CA HIS A 351 -18.54 19.17 -23.33
C HIS A 351 -19.15 18.19 -22.31
N CYS A 352 -18.85 18.38 -21.03
CA CYS A 352 -19.32 17.48 -19.97
C CYS A 352 -20.86 17.49 -19.83
N ASP A 353 -21.49 18.64 -20.02
CA ASP A 353 -22.96 18.78 -20.02
C ASP A 353 -23.64 18.01 -21.15
N GLY A 354 -22.99 17.88 -22.30
CA GLY A 354 -23.43 17.04 -23.41
C GLY A 354 -23.37 15.54 -23.12
N CYS A 355 -22.41 15.09 -22.29
CA CYS A 355 -22.27 13.68 -21.91
C CYS A 355 -23.18 13.27 -20.74
N HIS A 356 -23.47 14.19 -19.82
CA HIS A 356 -24.22 13.90 -18.58
C HIS A 356 -25.62 14.53 -18.51
N GLU A 357 -26.04 15.27 -19.53
CA GLU A 357 -27.27 16.06 -19.53
C GLU A 357 -27.38 16.95 -18.27
N TRP A 358 -26.27 17.56 -17.87
CA TRP A 358 -26.21 18.35 -16.64
C TRP A 358 -27.02 19.64 -16.79
N ASN A 359 -28.01 19.79 -15.92
CA ASN A 359 -28.68 21.05 -15.61
C ASN A 359 -28.50 21.36 -14.12
N GLU A 360 -28.85 22.57 -13.70
CA GLU A 360 -28.68 23.03 -12.32
C GLU A 360 -29.26 22.06 -11.29
N ALA A 361 -30.47 21.54 -11.51
CA ALA A 361 -31.11 20.60 -10.59
C ALA A 361 -30.35 19.27 -10.46
N ARG A 362 -29.98 18.64 -11.59
CA ARG A 362 -29.22 17.38 -11.60
C ARG A 362 -27.82 17.54 -11.03
N LEU A 363 -27.17 18.66 -11.34
CA LEU A 363 -25.84 18.96 -10.81
C LEU A 363 -25.91 19.22 -9.31
N CYS A 364 -26.99 19.82 -8.80
CA CYS A 364 -27.21 19.99 -7.36
C CYS A 364 -27.34 18.64 -6.63
N GLU A 365 -28.06 17.66 -7.19
CA GLU A 365 -28.16 16.31 -6.62
C GLU A 365 -26.79 15.64 -6.55
N GLN A 366 -26.01 15.73 -7.63
CA GLN A 366 -24.63 15.23 -7.65
C GLN A 366 -23.72 15.98 -6.66
N ALA A 367 -23.88 17.30 -6.56
CA ALA A 367 -23.09 18.15 -5.67
C ALA A 367 -23.41 17.90 -4.19
N LYS A 368 -24.65 17.54 -3.84
CA LYS A 368 -25.04 17.11 -2.49
C LYS A 368 -24.27 15.87 -2.03
N ASN A 369 -23.96 14.95 -2.95
CA ASN A 369 -23.11 13.80 -2.65
C ASN A 369 -21.66 14.22 -2.32
N PHE A 370 -21.18 15.31 -2.93
CA PHE A 370 -19.88 15.88 -2.59
C PHE A 370 -19.91 16.66 -1.27
N ALA A 371 -20.99 17.40 -1.00
CA ALA A 371 -21.20 18.13 0.24
C ALA A 371 -21.37 17.23 1.48
N ALA A 372 -21.98 16.06 1.32
CA ALA A 372 -22.14 15.07 2.39
C ALA A 372 -20.83 14.35 2.74
N ASN A 373 -19.81 14.45 1.88
CA ASN A 373 -18.57 13.69 1.94
C ASN A 373 -17.34 14.60 1.81
N ASP A 374 -17.09 15.48 2.80
CA ASP A 374 -16.03 16.50 2.80
C ASP A 374 -14.64 15.97 2.39
N VAL A 375 -14.35 14.71 2.69
CA VAL A 375 -13.05 14.07 2.42
C VAL A 375 -12.93 13.55 0.97
N SER A 376 -14.07 13.23 0.32
CA SER A 376 -14.10 12.70 -1.06
C SER A 376 -13.81 13.78 -2.12
N VAL A 377 -14.11 15.04 -1.78
CA VAL A 377 -14.04 16.21 -2.66
C VAL A 377 -12.60 16.52 -3.09
N LEU A 378 -11.63 16.15 -2.25
CA LEU A 378 -10.20 16.42 -2.48
C LEU A 378 -9.40 15.21 -2.99
N ARG A 379 -9.95 13.99 -2.86
CA ARG A 379 -9.22 12.73 -3.11
C ARG A 379 -9.41 12.16 -4.51
N LEU A 380 -10.57 12.36 -5.12
CA LEU A 380 -10.86 11.85 -6.46
C LEU A 380 -10.63 12.97 -7.48
N GLN A 381 -9.81 12.69 -8.50
CA GLN A 381 -9.69 13.60 -9.63
C GLN A 381 -11.05 13.69 -10.33
N HIS A 382 -11.53 14.92 -10.54
CA HIS A 382 -12.71 15.19 -11.36
C HIS A 382 -12.23 15.59 -12.77
N PRO A 383 -12.88 15.18 -13.86
CA PRO A 383 -12.45 15.56 -15.22
C PRO A 383 -12.36 17.07 -15.43
N LEU A 384 -13.15 17.88 -14.72
CA LEU A 384 -13.04 19.36 -14.66
C LEU A 384 -12.13 19.89 -13.54
N GLY A 385 -11.36 19.04 -12.89
CA GLY A 385 -10.40 19.35 -11.83
C GLY A 385 -10.96 19.28 -10.40
N THR A 386 -10.08 18.98 -9.45
CA THR A 386 -10.41 18.85 -8.00
C THR A 386 -11.02 20.14 -7.42
N ARG A 387 -10.61 21.32 -7.89
CA ARG A 387 -11.14 22.61 -7.42
C ARG A 387 -12.58 22.88 -7.89
N PHE A 388 -12.97 22.36 -9.06
CA PHE A 388 -14.37 22.39 -9.51
C PHE A 388 -15.26 21.54 -8.58
N LYS A 389 -14.78 20.36 -8.16
CA LYS A 389 -15.48 19.50 -7.18
C LYS A 389 -15.69 20.21 -5.84
N VAL A 390 -14.69 20.99 -5.39
CA VAL A 390 -14.78 21.83 -4.18
C VAL A 390 -15.84 22.92 -4.34
N ALA A 391 -15.90 23.59 -5.50
CA ALA A 391 -16.94 24.59 -5.78
C ALA A 391 -18.35 23.98 -5.76
N LEU A 392 -18.54 22.79 -6.35
CA LEU A 392 -19.80 22.05 -6.29
C LEU A 392 -20.22 21.70 -4.87
N ALA A 393 -19.30 21.15 -4.07
CA ALA A 393 -19.59 20.79 -2.68
C ALA A 393 -20.06 22.02 -1.87
N ARG A 394 -19.37 23.16 -2.00
CA ARG A 394 -19.76 24.40 -1.31
C ARG A 394 -21.07 24.99 -1.81
N TRP A 395 -21.33 24.93 -3.12
CA TRP A 395 -22.61 25.35 -3.69
C TRP A 395 -23.77 24.51 -3.13
N ALA A 396 -23.59 23.19 -3.02
CA ALA A 396 -24.56 22.30 -2.39
C ALA A 396 -24.73 22.55 -0.88
N GLN A 397 -23.66 22.83 -0.14
CA GLN A 397 -23.73 23.27 1.26
C GLN A 397 -24.52 24.59 1.43
N GLY A 398 -24.46 25.47 0.43
CA GLY A 398 -25.27 26.69 0.33
C GLY A 398 -26.73 26.47 -0.06
N GLY A 399 -27.15 25.21 -0.22
CA GLY A 399 -28.51 24.84 -0.63
C GLY A 399 -28.74 24.87 -2.14
N CYS A 400 -27.68 24.82 -2.95
CA CYS A 400 -27.73 24.92 -4.41
C CYS A 400 -28.46 26.17 -4.91
N LYS A 401 -28.06 27.33 -4.40
CA LYS A 401 -28.67 28.63 -4.72
C LYS A 401 -27.96 29.39 -5.84
#